data_AF-A0A9E6DHG7-F1
#
_entry.id   AF-A0A9E6DHG7-F1
#
_cell.length_a   1.000
_cell.length_b   1.000
_cell.length_c   1.000
_cell.angle_alpha   90.00
_cell.angle_beta   90.00
_cell.angle_gamma   90.00
#
_symmetry.space_group_name_H-M   'P 1'
#
loop_
_entity.id
_entity.type
_entity.pdbx_description
1 polymer ?
#
loop_
_entity_poly.entity_id
_entity_poly.type
_entity_poly.pdbx_seq_one_letter_code
_entity_poly.pdbx_strand_id
1 'polypeptide(L)'
;MGTKPLCSFERVWESSPCVDGVCDQDRCTDGLEAWWRFDETAGATFLDSSGNNDSCTGVDANRSDHASGRALDLNGTSSYLHCGELLGALDYPITLSAWVNWRQGSEDHSYTIVGTDEPSSLMSGARLYLYGGVGEFALIGVQLGNGLGYEDANRRTFTQEDGVYPVQAGVWTHIAGVVHSDSVAEL
;
A
#
# COMPACT_ATOMS: atom_id res chain seq x y z
N MET A 1 16.97 14.21 -27.25
CA MET A 1 15.51 14.18 -27.05
C MET A 1 15.22 13.07 -26.05
N GLY A 2 15.11 13.41 -24.76
CA GLY A 2 14.74 12.45 -23.73
C GLY A 2 13.23 12.53 -23.53
N THR A 3 12.51 11.46 -23.84
CA THR A 3 11.11 11.30 -23.46
C THR A 3 11.07 11.26 -21.92
N LYS A 4 10.54 12.32 -21.31
CA LYS A 4 10.27 12.37 -19.87
C LYS A 4 9.18 11.33 -19.56
N PRO A 5 9.35 10.49 -18.53
CA PRO A 5 8.36 9.46 -18.24
C PRO A 5 7.06 10.10 -17.75
N LEU A 6 5.94 9.67 -18.31
CA LEU A 6 4.59 9.96 -17.81
C LEU A 6 4.49 9.46 -16.36
N CYS A 7 3.73 10.16 -15.51
CA CYS A 7 3.59 9.86 -14.07
C CYS A 7 3.54 8.33 -13.83
N SER A 8 4.55 7.72 -13.20
CA SER A 8 4.47 6.30 -12.83
C SER A 8 3.52 6.16 -11.63
N PHE A 9 2.69 5.12 -11.62
CA PHE A 9 1.54 4.97 -10.72
C PHE A 9 1.90 4.53 -9.28
N GLU A 10 3.17 4.53 -8.89
CA GLU A 10 3.74 3.82 -7.72
C GLU A 10 3.64 4.55 -6.37
N ARG A 11 2.55 5.28 -6.10
CA ARG A 11 2.54 6.38 -5.13
C ARG A 11 1.30 6.47 -4.23
N VAL A 12 1.49 7.02 -3.03
CA VAL A 12 0.41 7.36 -2.07
C VAL A 12 -0.01 8.80 -2.31
N TRP A 13 -1.31 9.10 -2.43
CA TRP A 13 -1.79 10.44 -2.80
C TRP A 13 -2.97 10.93 -1.97
N GLU A 14 -2.92 12.18 -1.53
CA GLU A 14 -4.04 12.93 -0.93
C GLU A 14 -5.13 13.30 -1.97
N SER A 15 -4.75 13.50 -3.24
CA SER A 15 -5.69 13.79 -4.33
C SER A 15 -5.12 13.43 -5.71
N SER A 16 -5.99 13.33 -6.73
CA SER A 16 -5.57 12.98 -8.10
C SER A 16 -4.65 14.05 -8.70
N PRO A 17 -3.51 13.68 -9.31
CA PRO A 17 -2.59 14.62 -9.95
C PRO A 17 -3.10 15.18 -11.30
N CYS A 18 -4.30 14.79 -11.74
CA CYS A 18 -4.87 15.20 -13.02
C CYS A 18 -6.13 16.06 -12.81
N VAL A 19 -6.14 17.26 -13.43
CA VAL A 19 -7.30 18.15 -13.51
C VAL A 19 -7.64 18.35 -14.99
N ASP A 20 -8.92 18.22 -15.35
CA ASP A 20 -9.44 18.40 -16.72
C ASP A 20 -8.69 17.61 -17.82
N GLY A 21 -8.27 16.38 -17.51
CA GLY A 21 -7.62 15.49 -18.49
C GLY A 21 -6.17 15.86 -18.84
N VAL A 22 -5.58 16.82 -18.12
CA VAL A 22 -4.16 17.17 -18.25
C VAL A 22 -3.45 16.79 -16.95
N CYS A 23 -2.59 15.77 -17.02
CA CYS A 23 -1.71 15.42 -15.92
C CYS A 23 -0.42 16.25 -16.06
N ASP A 24 -0.26 17.23 -15.19
CA ASP A 24 0.90 18.10 -15.15
C ASP A 24 2.07 17.36 -14.49
N GLN A 25 3.24 17.38 -15.13
CA GLN A 25 4.45 16.72 -14.61
C GLN A 25 4.90 17.35 -13.29
N ASP A 26 4.63 18.64 -13.10
CA ASP A 26 4.94 19.37 -11.87
C ASP A 26 3.92 19.10 -10.76
N ARG A 27 2.77 18.47 -11.08
CA ARG A 27 1.76 17.99 -10.11
C ARG A 27 1.80 16.49 -9.87
N CYS A 28 2.65 15.73 -10.57
CA CYS A 28 2.83 14.31 -10.28
C CYS A 28 3.42 14.08 -8.86
N THR A 29 3.63 15.07 -8.01
CA THR A 29 3.97 14.85 -6.59
C THR A 29 3.08 15.67 -5.67
N ASP A 30 2.08 16.38 -6.20
CA ASP A 30 1.14 17.14 -5.39
C ASP A 30 0.31 16.15 -4.57
N GLY A 31 0.39 16.25 -3.24
CA GLY A 31 -0.22 15.32 -2.31
C GLY A 31 0.50 13.96 -2.19
N LEU A 32 1.71 13.81 -2.73
CA LEU A 32 2.55 12.65 -2.46
C LEU A 32 3.17 12.79 -1.08
N GLU A 33 2.74 11.94 -0.15
CA GLU A 33 3.23 11.99 1.22
C GLU A 33 4.47 11.12 1.41
N ALA A 34 4.48 9.88 0.93
CA ALA A 34 5.65 9.00 1.03
C ALA A 34 5.86 8.11 -0.19
N TRP A 35 7.13 7.79 -0.46
CA TRP A 35 7.50 6.88 -1.56
C TRP A 35 8.79 6.11 -1.27
N TRP A 36 8.71 4.78 -1.19
CA TRP A 36 9.87 3.91 -0.98
C TRP A 36 10.17 3.07 -2.22
N ARG A 37 11.35 3.28 -2.80
CA ARG A 37 11.82 2.56 -4.01
C ARG A 37 12.62 1.30 -3.72
N PHE A 38 13.12 1.15 -2.49
CA PHE A 38 13.95 0.02 -2.05
C PHE A 38 15.32 -0.08 -2.76
N ASP A 39 15.85 1.03 -3.26
CA ASP A 39 17.12 1.12 -4.00
C ASP A 39 18.38 1.15 -3.11
N GLU A 40 18.30 1.05 -1.78
CA GLU A 40 19.49 1.06 -0.90
C GLU A 40 20.12 -0.32 -0.82
N THR A 41 21.43 -0.45 -1.06
CA THR A 41 22.07 -1.77 -1.23
C THR A 41 22.22 -2.57 0.07
N ALA A 42 22.09 -1.93 1.23
CA ALA A 42 22.23 -2.54 2.54
C ALA A 42 21.59 -1.67 3.64
N GLY A 43 21.51 -2.23 4.85
CA GLY A 43 21.06 -1.53 6.05
C GLY A 43 19.55 -1.65 6.32
N ALA A 44 19.17 -1.29 7.54
CA ALA A 44 17.79 -1.37 8.01
C ALA A 44 16.97 -0.11 7.67
N THR A 45 17.58 0.95 7.14
CA THR A 45 16.87 2.17 6.76
C THR A 45 16.39 2.08 5.32
N PHE A 46 15.13 2.42 5.09
CA PHE A 46 14.49 2.49 3.79
C PHE A 46 14.10 3.94 3.52
N LEU A 47 14.77 4.57 2.57
CA LEU A 47 14.70 6.02 2.40
C LEU A 47 13.41 6.42 1.69
N ASP A 48 12.75 7.41 2.25
CA ASP A 48 11.68 8.10 1.57
C ASP A 48 12.23 8.93 0.41
N SER A 49 11.60 8.78 -0.75
CA SER A 49 11.92 9.45 -2.00
C SER A 49 10.89 10.53 -2.38
N SER A 50 9.84 10.76 -1.57
CA SER A 50 8.89 11.86 -1.78
C SER A 50 9.53 13.21 -1.46
N GLY A 51 10.43 13.24 -0.48
CA GLY A 51 11.05 14.47 0.03
C GLY A 51 10.44 14.97 1.35
N ASN A 52 9.50 14.21 1.93
CA ASN A 52 8.82 14.56 3.19
C ASN A 52 9.48 13.94 4.43
N ASN A 53 10.54 13.15 4.23
CA ASN A 53 11.37 12.59 5.29
C ASN A 53 10.69 11.47 6.10
N ASP A 54 9.80 10.71 5.44
CA ASP A 54 9.10 9.55 6.01
C ASP A 54 9.89 8.24 5.83
N SER A 55 11.20 8.27 6.08
CA SER A 55 12.04 7.07 5.95
C SER A 55 11.67 6.02 6.99
N CYS A 56 11.61 4.75 6.59
CA CYS A 56 11.22 3.65 7.47
C CYS A 56 12.43 2.88 8.02
N THR A 57 12.21 2.18 9.12
CA THR A 57 13.14 1.18 9.65
C THR A 57 12.58 -0.22 9.43
N GLY A 58 13.38 -1.11 8.84
CA GLY A 58 13.02 -2.51 8.62
C GLY A 58 13.29 -3.39 9.83
N VAL A 59 12.33 -4.27 10.11
CA VAL A 59 12.45 -5.38 11.07
C VAL A 59 12.36 -6.67 10.28
N ASP A 60 13.36 -7.55 10.38
CA ASP A 60 13.51 -8.78 9.59
C ASP A 60 13.29 -8.61 8.07
N ALA A 61 13.43 -7.38 7.58
CA ALA A 61 13.10 -6.96 6.24
C ALA A 61 14.34 -6.99 5.36
N ASN A 62 14.27 -7.70 4.24
CA ASN A 62 15.35 -7.78 3.26
C ASN A 62 14.92 -7.15 1.94
N ARG A 63 15.90 -6.82 1.11
CA ARG A 63 15.65 -6.41 -0.28
C ARG A 63 15.98 -7.58 -1.20
N SER A 64 15.18 -7.76 -2.25
CA SER A 64 15.42 -8.75 -3.30
C SER A 64 15.49 -8.08 -4.66
N ASP A 65 16.47 -8.50 -5.47
CA ASP A 65 16.59 -8.03 -6.85
C ASP A 65 15.46 -8.62 -7.73
N HIS A 66 14.91 -7.78 -8.61
CA HIS A 66 13.91 -8.15 -9.60
C HIS A 66 14.18 -7.45 -10.93
N ALA A 67 13.47 -7.85 -11.99
CA ALA A 67 13.75 -7.42 -13.36
C ALA A 67 13.75 -5.87 -13.56
N SER A 68 13.00 -5.14 -12.74
CA SER A 68 12.83 -3.68 -12.84
C SER A 68 13.54 -2.89 -11.73
N GLY A 69 14.31 -3.54 -10.84
CA GLY A 69 14.92 -2.88 -9.69
C GLY A 69 15.01 -3.80 -8.47
N ARG A 70 14.75 -3.25 -7.28
CA ARG A 70 14.65 -4.03 -6.04
C ARG A 70 13.28 -3.90 -5.42
N ALA A 71 12.91 -4.91 -4.64
CA ALA A 71 11.70 -4.91 -3.85
C ALA A 71 12.01 -5.25 -2.40
N LEU A 72 11.10 -4.86 -1.51
CA LEU A 72 11.05 -5.37 -0.15
C LEU A 72 10.57 -6.84 -0.18
N ASP A 73 11.38 -7.76 0.35
CA ASP A 73 10.99 -9.15 0.55
C ASP A 73 10.39 -9.32 1.94
N LEU A 74 9.13 -9.75 1.99
CA LEU A 74 8.38 -10.01 3.21
C LEU A 74 8.18 -11.52 3.38
N ASN A 75 8.51 -12.01 4.58
CA ASN A 75 8.42 -13.42 4.95
C ASN A 75 7.01 -13.86 5.38
N GLY A 76 6.07 -12.92 5.51
CA GLY A 76 4.68 -13.16 5.90
C GLY A 76 4.46 -13.48 7.38
N THR A 77 5.49 -13.36 8.24
CA THR A 77 5.41 -13.70 9.67
C THR A 77 5.95 -12.61 10.59
N SER A 78 7.16 -12.09 10.34
CA SER A 78 7.83 -11.12 11.22
C SER A 78 8.45 -9.93 10.50
N SER A 79 8.59 -9.97 9.18
CA SER A 79 9.20 -8.89 8.41
C SER A 79 8.21 -7.76 8.18
N TYR A 80 8.61 -6.52 8.45
CA TYR A 80 7.84 -5.32 8.11
C TYR A 80 8.73 -4.07 8.08
N LEU A 81 8.21 -2.98 7.51
CA LEU A 81 8.77 -1.65 7.66
C LEU A 81 7.95 -0.87 8.68
N HIS A 82 8.64 -0.25 9.64
CA HIS A 82 8.05 0.71 10.56
C HIS A 82 8.36 2.12 10.08
N CYS A 83 7.32 2.83 9.66
CA CYS A 83 7.41 4.16 9.04
C CYS A 83 6.91 5.28 9.97
N GLY A 84 6.84 5.02 11.29
CA GLY A 84 6.28 5.95 12.26
C GLY A 84 4.76 6.14 12.10
N GLU A 85 4.27 7.30 12.53
CA GLU A 85 2.84 7.65 12.61
C GLU A 85 2.30 8.31 11.32
N LEU A 86 2.91 8.04 10.16
CA LEU A 86 2.59 8.69 8.88
C LEU A 86 1.09 8.65 8.58
N LEU A 87 0.52 7.45 8.46
CA LEU A 87 -0.89 7.30 8.04
C LEU A 87 -1.90 7.86 9.06
N GLY A 88 -1.53 7.93 10.34
CA GLY A 88 -2.37 8.51 11.38
C GLY A 88 -2.42 10.04 11.34
N ALA A 89 -1.49 10.68 10.63
CA ALA A 89 -1.37 12.13 10.53
C ALA A 89 -1.96 12.72 9.23
N LEU A 90 -2.39 11.87 8.29
CA LEU A 90 -2.94 12.31 7.01
C LEU A 90 -4.43 12.66 7.12
N ASP A 91 -4.85 13.64 6.33
CA ASP A 91 -6.26 13.92 6.11
C ASP A 91 -6.79 12.95 5.02
N TYR A 92 -8.08 12.65 5.07
CA TYR A 92 -8.72 11.79 4.07
C TYR A 92 -9.39 12.65 2.99
N PRO A 93 -9.43 12.21 1.72
CA PRO A 93 -9.09 10.86 1.27
C PRO A 93 -7.59 10.62 1.07
N ILE A 94 -7.16 9.37 1.28
CA ILE A 94 -5.80 8.93 0.94
C ILE A 94 -5.87 7.79 -0.07
N THR A 95 -4.91 7.76 -0.99
CA THR A 95 -4.67 6.64 -1.90
C THR A 95 -3.48 5.86 -1.40
N LEU A 96 -3.63 4.56 -1.16
CA LEU A 96 -2.51 3.66 -0.91
C LEU A 96 -2.25 2.85 -2.18
N SER A 97 -0.98 2.70 -2.59
CA SER A 97 -0.64 1.86 -3.75
C SER A 97 0.71 1.18 -3.61
N ALA A 98 0.87 0.06 -4.32
CA ALA A 98 2.11 -0.71 -4.36
C ALA A 98 2.16 -1.58 -5.62
N TRP A 99 3.38 -1.90 -6.07
CA TRP A 99 3.61 -3.12 -6.85
C TRP A 99 3.79 -4.28 -5.88
N VAL A 100 3.07 -5.38 -6.13
CA VAL A 100 3.17 -6.60 -5.32
C VAL A 100 3.50 -7.81 -6.20
N ASN A 101 4.38 -8.67 -5.72
CA ASN A 101 4.56 -10.02 -6.23
C ASN A 101 4.18 -10.98 -5.11
N TRP A 102 2.94 -11.44 -5.15
CA TRP A 102 2.40 -12.25 -4.08
C TRP A 102 2.90 -13.70 -4.18
N ARG A 103 3.23 -14.29 -3.03
CA ARG A 103 3.55 -15.71 -2.89
C ARG A 103 2.32 -16.39 -2.28
N GLN A 104 1.87 -17.47 -2.91
CA GLN A 104 0.73 -18.25 -2.43
C GLN A 104 0.89 -18.61 -0.94
N GLY A 105 -0.15 -18.33 -0.16
CA GLY A 105 -0.22 -18.68 1.26
C GLY A 105 -0.57 -20.15 1.47
N SER A 106 -0.50 -20.62 2.72
CA SER A 106 -0.94 -21.97 3.10
C SER A 106 -2.39 -22.02 3.60
N GLU A 107 -2.95 -20.86 3.97
CA GLU A 107 -4.29 -20.70 4.55
C GLU A 107 -4.86 -19.35 4.12
N ASP A 108 -6.19 -19.23 4.07
CA ASP A 108 -6.86 -17.96 3.75
C ASP A 108 -6.62 -16.92 4.84
N HIS A 109 -5.92 -15.85 4.48
CA HIS A 109 -5.55 -14.79 5.41
C HIS A 109 -5.60 -13.42 4.73
N SER A 110 -5.68 -12.35 5.54
CA SER A 110 -5.48 -10.98 5.07
C SER A 110 -4.03 -10.58 5.24
N TYR A 111 -3.32 -10.33 4.15
CA TYR A 111 -1.93 -9.86 4.15
C TYR A 111 -1.90 -8.35 3.96
N THR A 112 -1.67 -7.59 5.04
CA THR A 112 -1.51 -6.13 4.96
C THR A 112 -0.26 -5.78 4.16
N ILE A 113 -0.42 -4.91 3.17
CA ILE A 113 0.68 -4.38 2.35
C ILE A 113 1.17 -3.06 2.95
N VAL A 114 0.24 -2.17 3.27
CA VAL A 114 0.49 -0.91 3.98
C VAL A 114 -0.69 -0.68 4.91
N GLY A 115 -0.45 -0.26 6.15
CA GLY A 115 -1.51 0.13 7.04
C GLY A 115 -1.02 0.67 8.37
N THR A 116 -1.94 1.25 9.13
CA THR A 116 -1.72 1.59 10.54
C THR A 116 -1.45 0.34 11.36
N ASP A 117 -0.54 0.44 12.33
CA ASP A 117 -0.39 -0.62 13.32
C ASP A 117 -1.59 -0.57 14.28
N GLU A 118 -2.16 -1.73 14.56
CA GLU A 118 -3.42 -1.84 15.28
C GLU A 118 -3.21 -2.62 16.58
N PRO A 119 -3.63 -2.08 17.74
CA PRO A 119 -3.70 -2.91 18.93
C PRO A 119 -4.71 -4.04 18.68
N SER A 120 -4.42 -5.24 19.15
CA SER A 120 -5.14 -6.49 18.80
C SER A 120 -6.65 -6.53 19.07
N SER A 121 -7.22 -5.50 19.69
CA SER A 121 -8.65 -5.38 20.00
C SER A 121 -9.36 -4.18 19.37
N LEU A 122 -8.63 -3.22 18.78
CA LEU A 122 -9.21 -2.03 18.15
C LEU A 122 -8.66 -1.93 16.72
N MET A 123 -9.51 -1.55 15.77
CA MET A 123 -9.07 -1.23 14.42
C MET A 123 -9.23 0.27 14.22
N SER A 124 -8.15 0.98 13.93
CA SER A 124 -8.01 2.44 13.91
C SER A 124 -7.09 2.88 12.76
N GLY A 125 -7.68 3.51 11.76
CA GLY A 125 -6.93 3.96 10.59
C GLY A 125 -7.09 3.03 9.41
N ALA A 126 -6.22 3.22 8.42
CA ALA A 126 -6.38 2.68 7.09
C ALA A 126 -5.40 1.54 6.80
N ARG A 127 -5.84 0.57 6.01
CA ARG A 127 -4.93 -0.43 5.40
C ARG A 127 -5.33 -0.81 3.98
N LEU A 128 -4.33 -1.09 3.16
CA LEU A 128 -4.42 -1.81 1.89
C LEU A 128 -3.91 -3.24 2.13
N TYR A 129 -4.70 -4.23 1.76
CA TYR A 129 -4.36 -5.63 1.98
C TYR A 129 -4.71 -6.51 0.77
N LEU A 130 -4.04 -7.66 0.70
CA LEU A 130 -4.45 -8.78 -0.12
C LEU A 130 -5.24 -9.77 0.72
N TYR A 131 -6.27 -10.37 0.16
CA TYR A 131 -6.99 -11.47 0.80
C TYR A 131 -6.90 -12.71 -0.10
N GLY A 132 -6.37 -13.80 0.46
CA GLY A 132 -6.19 -15.05 -0.25
C GLY A 132 -5.33 -16.00 0.56
N GLY A 133 -5.11 -17.19 0.02
CA GLY A 133 -4.37 -18.23 0.73
C GLY A 133 -4.34 -19.53 -0.05
N VAL A 134 -5.47 -20.24 -0.05
CA VAL A 134 -5.60 -21.51 -0.79
C VAL A 134 -5.91 -21.25 -2.26
N GLY A 135 -4.88 -20.89 -3.04
CA GLY A 135 -4.98 -20.74 -4.50
C GLY A 135 -3.87 -19.88 -5.09
N GLU A 136 -3.76 -19.85 -6.42
CA GLU A 136 -2.80 -19.01 -7.14
C GLU A 136 -3.25 -17.54 -7.25
N PHE A 137 -4.37 -17.18 -6.64
CA PHE A 137 -5.04 -15.90 -6.83
C PHE A 137 -5.41 -15.22 -5.50
N ALA A 138 -5.33 -13.89 -5.47
CA ALA A 138 -5.72 -13.06 -4.33
C ALA A 138 -6.62 -11.89 -4.73
N LEU A 139 -7.50 -11.51 -3.81
CA LEU A 139 -8.33 -10.32 -3.87
C LEU A 139 -7.56 -9.12 -3.31
N ILE A 140 -7.95 -7.91 -3.71
CA ILE A 140 -7.47 -6.65 -3.14
C ILE A 140 -8.57 -6.08 -2.26
N GLY A 141 -8.20 -5.53 -1.10
CA GLY A 141 -9.13 -4.82 -0.25
C GLY A 141 -8.51 -3.60 0.45
N VAL A 142 -9.39 -2.67 0.81
CA VAL A 142 -9.09 -1.54 1.67
C VAL A 142 -9.98 -1.54 2.89
N GLN A 143 -9.44 -1.08 4.01
CA GLN A 143 -10.17 -1.00 5.25
C GLN A 143 -9.89 0.31 5.97
N LEU A 144 -10.92 0.85 6.64
CA LEU A 144 -10.81 1.99 7.56
C LEU A 144 -11.52 1.68 8.86
N GLY A 145 -10.82 1.78 9.99
CA GLY A 145 -11.34 1.57 11.34
C GLY A 145 -11.44 2.88 12.12
N ASN A 146 -12.43 3.01 13.01
CA ASN A 146 -12.65 4.21 13.83
C ASN A 146 -12.07 4.12 15.26
N GLY A 147 -11.32 3.06 15.57
CA GLY A 147 -10.70 2.82 16.87
C GLY A 147 -11.66 2.30 17.96
N LEU A 148 -12.92 1.96 17.63
CA LEU A 148 -13.92 1.51 18.61
C LEU A 148 -14.14 -0.01 18.62
N GLY A 149 -13.52 -0.76 17.70
CA GLY A 149 -13.51 -2.23 17.69
C GLY A 149 -13.51 -2.84 16.29
N TYR A 150 -13.53 -4.18 16.22
CA TYR A 150 -13.54 -4.95 14.96
C TYR A 150 -14.93 -5.24 14.40
N GLU A 151 -16.00 -4.81 15.08
CA GLU A 151 -17.39 -4.97 14.62
C GLU A 151 -17.64 -4.15 13.34
N ASP A 152 -18.58 -4.57 12.49
CA ASP A 152 -18.89 -3.90 11.22
C ASP A 152 -19.36 -2.45 11.40
N ALA A 153 -19.91 -2.11 12.57
CA ALA A 153 -20.26 -0.73 12.90
C ALA A 153 -19.03 0.20 12.96
N ASN A 154 -17.87 -0.35 13.31
CA ASN A 154 -16.64 0.38 13.64
C ASN A 154 -15.61 0.37 12.52
N ARG A 155 -15.90 -0.34 11.42
CA ARG A 155 -15.05 -0.33 10.23
C ARG A 155 -15.83 -0.15 8.94
N ARG A 156 -15.11 0.28 7.92
CA ARG A 156 -15.53 0.19 6.52
C ARG A 156 -14.55 -0.72 5.82
N THR A 157 -15.09 -1.67 5.07
CA THR A 157 -14.29 -2.64 4.32
C THR A 157 -14.81 -2.63 2.90
N PHE A 158 -13.88 -2.52 1.97
CA PHE A 158 -14.12 -2.90 0.59
C PHE A 158 -13.14 -4.04 0.27
N THR A 159 -13.64 -5.17 -0.19
CA THR A 159 -12.85 -6.22 -0.83
C THR A 159 -13.47 -6.45 -2.19
N GLN A 160 -12.65 -6.66 -3.22
CA GLN A 160 -13.18 -7.04 -4.54
C GLN A 160 -14.11 -8.25 -4.43
N GLU A 161 -15.12 -8.29 -5.30
CA GLU A 161 -16.07 -9.40 -5.35
C GLU A 161 -15.36 -10.73 -5.65
N ASP A 162 -15.83 -11.78 -5.01
CA ASP A 162 -15.32 -13.13 -5.22
C ASP A 162 -15.52 -13.55 -6.69
N GLY A 163 -14.46 -14.09 -7.31
CA GLY A 163 -14.43 -14.39 -8.75
C GLY A 163 -13.71 -13.35 -9.63
N VAL A 164 -13.34 -12.19 -9.08
CA VAL A 164 -12.43 -11.23 -9.72
C VAL A 164 -11.11 -11.24 -8.97
N TYR A 165 -10.13 -11.99 -9.47
CA TYR A 165 -8.82 -12.12 -8.83
C TYR A 165 -7.71 -11.44 -9.64
N PRO A 166 -7.46 -10.15 -9.40
CA PRO A 166 -6.49 -9.38 -10.19
C PRO A 166 -5.04 -9.73 -9.85
N VAL A 167 -4.77 -10.33 -8.68
CA VAL A 167 -3.41 -10.64 -8.23
C VAL A 167 -3.16 -12.13 -8.39
N GLN A 168 -2.27 -12.49 -9.32
CA GLN A 168 -1.79 -13.85 -9.50
C GLN A 168 -0.44 -14.04 -8.78
N ALA A 169 -0.29 -15.19 -8.11
CA ALA A 169 0.95 -15.56 -7.45
C ALA A 169 2.14 -15.56 -8.45
N GLY A 170 3.26 -14.99 -8.04
CA GLY A 170 4.47 -14.88 -8.86
C GLY A 170 4.42 -13.79 -9.95
N VAL A 171 3.29 -13.11 -10.13
CA VAL A 171 3.12 -12.05 -11.14
C VAL A 171 3.12 -10.69 -10.47
N TRP A 172 4.00 -9.80 -10.92
CA TRP A 172 4.01 -8.40 -10.48
C TRP A 172 2.71 -7.71 -10.89
N THR A 173 1.96 -7.23 -9.91
CA THR A 173 0.68 -6.57 -10.08
C THR A 173 0.70 -5.22 -9.39
N HIS A 174 0.27 -4.18 -10.09
CA HIS A 174 0.07 -2.87 -9.48
C HIS A 174 -1.29 -2.83 -8.80
N ILE A 175 -1.31 -2.49 -7.52
CA ILE A 175 -2.53 -2.39 -6.73
C ILE A 175 -2.64 -0.99 -6.15
N ALA A 176 -3.86 -0.49 -6.08
CA ALA A 176 -4.19 0.78 -5.43
C ALA A 176 -5.55 0.67 -4.77
N GLY A 177 -5.76 1.48 -3.74
CA GLY A 177 -7.06 1.64 -3.12
C GLY A 177 -7.19 3.00 -2.47
N VAL A 178 -8.38 3.57 -2.53
CA VAL A 178 -8.69 4.89 -1.98
C VAL A 178 -9.50 4.72 -0.71
N VAL A 179 -9.12 5.45 0.33
CA VAL A 179 -9.80 5.46 1.62
C VAL A 179 -10.37 6.85 1.84
N HIS A 180 -11.67 6.93 2.08
CA HIS A 180 -12.38 8.16 2.40
C HIS A 180 -12.79 8.18 3.88
N SER A 181 -12.74 9.34 4.53
CA SER A 181 -13.25 9.55 5.89
C SER A 181 -14.77 9.39 5.99
N ASP A 182 -15.49 9.64 4.90
CA ASP A 182 -16.95 9.72 4.88
C ASP A 182 -17.58 8.46 4.30
N SER A 183 -17.85 7.48 5.17
CA SER A 183 -18.86 6.41 5.02
C SER A 183 -18.88 5.50 3.78
N VAL A 184 -18.04 5.68 2.76
CA VAL A 184 -17.97 4.79 1.58
C VAL A 184 -16.52 4.70 1.09
N ALA A 185 -15.93 3.50 1.11
CA ALA A 185 -14.68 3.23 0.40
C ALA A 185 -15.03 2.82 -1.03
N GLU A 186 -14.38 3.41 -2.04
CA GLU A 186 -14.57 3.11 -3.46
C GLU A 186 -13.23 2.72 -4.10
N LEU A 187 -13.26 1.86 -5.12
CA LEU A 187 -12.10 1.47 -5.94
C LEU A 187 -12.03 2.28 -7.23
#